data_AF-A0A7S3V3T8-F1
#
_entry.id   AF-A0A7S3V3T8-F1
#
_cell.length_a   1.000
_cell.length_b   1.000
_cell.length_c   1.000
_cell.angle_alpha   90.00
_cell.angle_beta   90.00
_cell.angle_gamma   90.00
#
_symmetry.space_group_name_H-M   'P 1'
#
loop_
_entity.id
_entity.type
_entity.pdbx_description
1 polymer ?
#
loop_
_entity_poly.entity_id
_entity_poly.type
_entity_poly.pdbx_seq_one_letter_code
_entity_poly.pdbx_strand_id
1 'polypeptide(L)'
;SFEYIQDYVNMYGLKVWQQEYSRVVNFNVEQECNKYLRRKILEDQSEYQSETIPIPTYPDDKLNFIGRLEQALLDLTIPGPTVYAPEFSSWYYIEGGLVAGLRFWATLRRAVGVIGLCGVDRLLSFRITNQLQKITKAYSLSSYGRETKSSAGLTRLMPLLHELHGELRPFNKGPKDGRKFFVSAFKQNPLQ
;
A
#
# COMPACT_ATOMS: atom_id res chain seq x y z
N SER A 1 -23.24 17.26 -18.03
CA SER A 1 -22.54 18.02 -19.10
C SER A 1 -22.23 17.12 -20.30
N PHE A 2 -21.58 15.97 -20.14
CA PHE A 2 -21.33 15.02 -21.26
C PHE A 2 -22.60 14.43 -21.88
N GLU A 3 -23.66 14.24 -21.10
CA GLU A 3 -24.95 13.74 -21.57
C GLU A 3 -25.54 14.64 -22.66
N TYR A 4 -25.54 15.95 -22.45
CA TYR A 4 -25.98 16.92 -23.48
C TYR A 4 -25.15 16.85 -24.76
N ILE A 5 -23.83 16.66 -24.68
CA ILE A 5 -22.97 16.54 -25.86
C ILE A 5 -23.33 15.30 -26.69
N GLN A 6 -23.81 14.23 -26.06
CA GLN A 6 -24.23 13.01 -26.76
C GLN A 6 -25.40 13.29 -27.70
N ASP A 7 -26.37 14.07 -27.22
CA ASP A 7 -27.58 14.42 -27.97
C ASP A 7 -27.27 15.32 -29.17
N TYR A 8 -26.25 16.19 -29.08
CA TYR A 8 -25.88 17.10 -30.16
C TYR A 8 -24.94 16.49 -31.21
N VAL A 9 -24.04 15.58 -30.80
CA VAL A 9 -22.97 15.08 -31.68
C VAL A 9 -23.23 13.64 -32.14
N ASN A 10 -24.37 13.04 -31.77
CA ASN A 10 -24.76 11.67 -32.08
C ASN A 10 -23.62 10.67 -31.82
N MET A 11 -22.99 10.79 -30.65
CA MET A 11 -21.88 9.93 -30.23
C MET A 11 -22.14 9.33 -28.85
N TYR A 12 -21.58 8.15 -28.61
CA TYR A 12 -21.63 7.48 -27.30
C TYR A 12 -20.67 8.11 -26.29
N GLY A 13 -20.97 9.33 -25.85
CA GLY A 13 -20.12 10.13 -24.95
C GLY A 13 -19.81 9.45 -23.62
N LEU A 14 -20.73 8.62 -23.07
CA LEU A 14 -20.46 7.87 -21.85
C LEU A 14 -19.35 6.83 -22.06
N LYS A 15 -19.36 6.15 -23.21
CA LYS A 15 -18.32 5.18 -23.57
C LYS A 15 -16.98 5.87 -23.79
N VAL A 16 -16.97 6.99 -24.52
CA VAL A 16 -15.77 7.80 -24.73
C VAL A 16 -15.20 8.27 -23.39
N TRP A 17 -16.04 8.80 -22.51
CA TRP A 17 -15.64 9.22 -21.16
C TRP A 17 -15.03 8.06 -20.36
N GLN A 18 -15.67 6.89 -20.36
CA GLN A 18 -15.14 5.72 -19.64
C GLN A 18 -13.79 5.25 -20.19
N GLN A 19 -13.60 5.27 -21.51
CA GLN A 19 -12.34 4.90 -22.14
C GLN A 19 -11.24 5.91 -21.81
N GLU A 20 -11.52 7.20 -21.94
CA GLU A 20 -10.56 8.27 -21.63
C GLU A 20 -10.21 8.33 -20.14
N TYR A 21 -11.21 8.19 -19.27
CA TYR A 21 -11.00 8.12 -17.83
C TYR A 21 -10.13 6.91 -17.46
N SER A 22 -10.43 5.73 -18.03
CA SER A 22 -9.63 4.52 -17.83
C SER A 22 -8.18 4.73 -18.27
N ARG A 23 -7.99 5.35 -19.44
CA ARG A 23 -6.67 5.66 -20.02
C ARG A 23 -5.85 6.54 -19.08
N VAL A 24 -6.43 7.65 -18.62
CA VAL A 24 -5.76 8.59 -17.71
C VAL A 24 -5.41 7.94 -16.37
N VAL A 25 -6.35 7.20 -15.77
CA VAL A 25 -6.10 6.53 -14.49
C VAL A 25 -4.99 5.49 -14.62
N ASN A 26 -5.06 4.61 -15.62
CA ASN A 26 -4.08 3.55 -15.79
C ASN A 26 -2.68 4.07 -16.14
N PHE A 27 -2.59 5.13 -16.95
CA PHE A 27 -1.34 5.84 -17.18
C PHE A 27 -0.71 6.31 -15.87
N ASN A 28 -1.48 7.02 -15.04
CA ASN A 28 -0.98 7.54 -13.76
C ASN A 28 -0.60 6.41 -12.78
N VAL A 29 -1.38 5.33 -12.73
CA VAL A 29 -1.03 4.14 -11.93
C VAL A 29 0.29 3.53 -12.40
N GLU A 30 0.51 3.40 -13.71
CA GLU A 30 1.75 2.86 -14.28
C GLU A 30 2.95 3.74 -13.92
N GLN A 31 2.82 5.06 -14.07
CA GLN A 31 3.88 5.99 -13.70
C GLN A 31 4.24 5.93 -12.22
N GLU A 32 3.28 5.72 -11.32
CA GLU A 32 3.56 5.49 -9.90
C GLU A 32 4.20 4.12 -9.63
N CYS A 33 3.76 3.08 -10.34
CA CYS A 33 4.31 1.72 -10.22
C CYS A 33 5.80 1.66 -10.61
N ASN A 34 6.27 2.55 -11.51
CA ASN A 34 7.67 2.64 -11.92
C ASN A 34 8.66 2.80 -10.75
N LYS A 35 8.20 3.28 -9.59
CA LYS A 35 9.02 3.37 -8.36
C LYS A 35 9.45 1.99 -7.84
N TYR A 36 8.71 0.94 -8.18
CA TYR A 36 8.92 -0.43 -7.71
C TYR A 36 9.50 -1.36 -8.78
N LEU A 37 9.41 -0.98 -10.06
CA LEU A 37 9.89 -1.78 -11.18
C LEU A 37 11.41 -1.63 -11.39
N ARG A 38 12.06 -2.72 -11.81
CA ARG A 38 13.48 -2.69 -12.20
C ARG A 38 13.70 -1.97 -13.53
N ARG A 39 12.82 -2.23 -14.49
CA ARG A 39 12.78 -1.55 -15.78
C ARG A 39 11.59 -0.60 -15.74
N LYS A 40 11.87 0.69 -15.77
CA LYS A 40 10.84 1.73 -15.80
C LYS A 40 10.24 1.81 -17.20
N ILE A 41 8.92 2.00 -17.26
CA ILE A 41 8.20 2.31 -18.48
C ILE A 41 8.20 3.83 -18.61
N LEU A 42 8.85 4.35 -19.66
CA LEU A 42 8.85 5.78 -19.92
C LEU A 42 7.47 6.24 -20.41
N GLU A 43 7.17 7.53 -20.30
CA GLU A 43 5.88 8.10 -20.73
C GLU A 43 5.56 7.75 -22.19
N ASP A 44 6.55 7.91 -23.08
CA ASP A 44 6.41 7.59 -24.52
C ASP A 44 6.28 6.09 -24.81
N GLN A 45 6.63 5.23 -23.85
CA GLN A 45 6.51 3.77 -23.98
C GLN A 45 5.21 3.24 -23.38
N SER A 46 4.43 4.09 -22.71
CA SER A 46 3.18 3.69 -22.08
C SER A 46 2.12 3.41 -23.13
N GLU A 47 1.43 2.27 -23.02
CA GLU A 47 0.30 1.92 -23.89
C GLU A 47 -0.84 2.95 -23.79
N TYR A 48 -0.95 3.64 -22.65
CA TYR A 48 -1.97 4.63 -22.39
C TYR A 48 -1.63 6.01 -22.98
N GLN A 49 -0.36 6.23 -23.38
CA GLN A 49 0.05 7.48 -24.01
C GLN A 49 -0.28 7.44 -25.51
N SER A 50 -0.82 8.55 -26.01
CA SER A 50 -1.21 8.67 -27.42
C SER A 50 -0.47 9.83 -28.07
N GLU A 51 0.04 9.61 -29.28
CA GLU A 51 0.72 10.64 -30.08
C GLU A 51 -0.22 11.77 -30.51
N THR A 52 -1.50 11.46 -30.74
CA THR A 52 -2.50 12.43 -31.22
C THR A 52 -3.14 13.22 -30.09
N ILE A 53 -3.35 12.58 -28.93
CA ILE A 53 -3.98 13.19 -27.76
C ILE A 53 -3.20 12.74 -26.51
N PRO A 54 -2.07 13.40 -26.20
CA PRO A 54 -1.22 13.01 -25.08
C PRO A 54 -1.88 13.33 -23.73
N ILE A 55 -1.62 12.47 -22.75
CA ILE A 55 -1.96 12.73 -21.35
C ILE A 55 -0.92 13.71 -20.77
N PRO A 56 -1.35 14.86 -20.24
CA PRO A 56 -0.43 15.85 -19.66
C PRO A 56 0.29 15.30 -18.43
N THR A 57 1.58 15.56 -18.34
CA THR A 57 2.41 15.28 -17.15
C THR A 57 2.82 16.61 -16.51
N TYR A 58 2.80 16.63 -15.17
CA TYR A 58 3.08 17.84 -14.39
C TYR A 58 4.38 17.62 -13.61
N PRO A 59 5.51 18.21 -14.04
CA PRO A 59 6.83 17.89 -13.49
C PRO A 59 7.04 18.36 -12.05
N ASP A 60 6.25 19.32 -11.58
CA ASP A 60 6.42 19.91 -10.24
C ASP A 60 5.95 18.98 -9.10
N ASP A 61 5.12 17.99 -9.40
CA ASP A 61 4.55 17.07 -8.40
C ASP A 61 5.30 15.73 -8.35
N LYS A 62 5.89 15.41 -7.19
CA LYS A 62 6.59 14.12 -6.96
C LYS A 62 5.68 12.89 -7.00
N LEU A 63 4.38 13.12 -6.79
CA LEU A 63 3.33 12.11 -6.74
C LEU A 63 2.18 12.62 -7.58
N ASN A 64 1.69 11.80 -8.51
CA ASN A 64 0.45 12.11 -9.20
C ASN A 64 -0.76 11.89 -8.28
N PHE A 65 -1.96 12.14 -8.82
CA PHE A 65 -3.19 12.08 -8.02
C PHE A 65 -3.44 10.70 -7.40
N ILE A 66 -3.07 9.61 -8.08
CA ILE A 66 -3.22 8.25 -7.53
C ILE A 66 -2.18 8.01 -6.44
N GLY A 67 -0.92 8.42 -6.64
CA GLY A 67 0.12 8.30 -5.61
C GLY A 67 -0.22 9.09 -4.35
N ARG A 68 -0.81 10.28 -4.50
CA ARG A 68 -1.35 11.06 -3.38
C ARG A 68 -2.49 10.34 -2.67
N LEU A 69 -3.38 9.70 -3.42
CA LEU A 69 -4.47 8.91 -2.85
C LEU A 69 -3.95 7.70 -2.08
N GLU A 70 -3.00 6.94 -2.62
CA GLU A 70 -2.35 5.83 -1.92
C GLU A 70 -1.71 6.31 -0.61
N GLN A 71 -0.97 7.42 -0.66
CA GLN A 71 -0.32 7.98 0.53
C GLN A 71 -1.35 8.41 1.58
N ALA A 72 -2.40 9.12 1.18
CA ALA A 72 -3.48 9.53 2.09
C ALA A 72 -4.18 8.32 2.74
N LEU A 73 -4.40 7.23 1.99
CA LEU A 73 -4.97 6.00 2.56
C LEU A 73 -4.04 5.37 3.58
N LEU A 74 -2.74 5.35 3.31
CA LEU A 74 -1.77 4.79 4.25
C LEU A 74 -1.64 5.63 5.51
N ASP A 75 -1.73 6.95 5.38
CA ASP A 75 -1.71 7.88 6.51
C ASP A 75 -2.92 7.69 7.45
N LEU A 76 -4.06 7.24 6.91
CA LEU A 76 -5.23 6.83 7.70
C LEU A 76 -5.07 5.48 8.40
N THR A 77 -4.11 4.65 7.96
CA THR A 77 -3.88 3.29 8.48
C THR A 77 -2.54 3.16 9.21
N ILE A 78 -2.00 4.26 9.74
CA ILE A 78 -0.72 4.25 10.43
C ILE A 78 -0.84 3.40 11.71
N PRO A 79 0.04 2.38 11.88
CA PRO A 79 0.09 1.62 13.12
C PRO A 79 0.56 2.51 14.27
N GLY A 80 -0.12 2.46 15.40
CA GLY A 80 0.14 3.35 16.53
C GLY A 80 -1.12 4.16 16.84
N PRO A 81 -1.38 5.30 16.19
CA PRO A 81 -2.56 6.13 16.50
C PRO A 81 -3.89 5.50 16.07
N THR A 82 -3.86 4.56 15.12
CA THR A 82 -5.07 3.94 14.58
C THR A 82 -5.05 2.42 14.72
N VAL A 83 -6.23 1.83 14.90
CA VAL A 83 -6.45 0.39 15.04
C VAL A 83 -7.59 -0.03 14.12
N TYR A 84 -7.41 -1.17 13.45
CA TYR A 84 -8.47 -1.81 12.67
C TYR A 84 -9.34 -2.69 13.57
N ALA A 85 -10.66 -2.48 13.54
CA ALA A 85 -11.64 -3.30 14.25
C ALA A 85 -12.39 -4.20 13.25
N PRO A 86 -12.07 -5.51 13.18
CA PRO A 86 -12.69 -6.44 12.24
C PRO A 86 -14.21 -6.54 12.37
N GLU A 87 -14.73 -6.46 13.60
CA GLU A 87 -16.15 -6.58 13.93
C GLU A 87 -16.99 -5.48 13.27
N PHE A 88 -16.39 -4.31 13.06
CA PHE A 88 -17.03 -3.15 12.46
C PHE A 88 -16.54 -2.86 11.03
N SER A 89 -15.60 -3.66 10.52
CA SER A 89 -14.94 -3.43 9.22
C SER A 89 -14.48 -1.97 9.03
N SER A 90 -13.90 -1.40 10.10
CA SER A 90 -13.64 0.03 10.21
C SER A 90 -12.37 0.32 11.01
N TRP A 91 -11.73 1.45 10.70
CA TRP A 91 -10.56 1.98 11.40
C TRP A 91 -10.98 3.02 12.44
N TYR A 92 -10.34 2.97 13.60
CA TYR A 92 -10.60 3.87 14.74
C TYR A 92 -9.29 4.43 15.29
N TYR A 93 -9.37 5.62 15.90
CA TYR A 93 -8.28 6.14 16.74
C TYR A 93 -8.23 5.37 18.06
N ILE A 94 -7.05 5.23 18.67
CA ILE A 94 -6.91 4.64 20.02
C ILE A 94 -7.71 5.44 21.05
N GLU A 95 -7.71 6.77 20.94
CA GLU A 95 -8.47 7.68 21.81
C GLU A 95 -10.00 7.56 21.65
N GLY A 96 -10.44 6.78 20.66
CA GLY A 96 -11.83 6.69 20.24
C GLY A 96 -12.13 7.61 19.05
N GLY A 97 -13.13 7.22 18.26
CA GLY A 97 -13.53 7.96 17.06
C GLY A 97 -13.21 7.21 15.76
N LEU A 98 -14.11 7.36 14.79
CA LEU A 98 -14.04 6.67 13.51
C LEU A 98 -13.07 7.40 12.56
N VAL A 99 -12.06 6.69 12.06
CA VAL A 99 -11.12 7.18 11.05
C VAL A 99 -11.69 6.90 9.66
N ALA A 100 -11.93 5.62 9.36
CA ALA A 100 -12.40 5.18 8.06
C ALA A 100 -13.34 3.97 8.21
N GLY A 101 -14.63 4.21 7.97
CA GLY A 101 -15.66 3.16 7.98
C GLY A 101 -16.36 2.99 6.64
N LEU A 102 -17.44 2.21 6.61
CA LEU A 102 -18.12 1.84 5.36
C LEU A 102 -18.59 3.05 4.53
N ARG A 103 -19.03 4.14 5.18
CA ARG A 103 -19.45 5.37 4.49
C ARG A 103 -18.28 6.08 3.78
N PHE A 104 -17.10 6.05 4.38
CA PHE A 104 -15.88 6.56 3.78
C PHE A 104 -15.55 5.77 2.52
N TRP A 105 -15.52 4.44 2.60
CA TRP A 105 -15.23 3.56 1.46
C TRP A 105 -16.27 3.67 0.33
N ALA A 106 -17.56 3.83 0.67
CA ALA A 106 -18.62 4.08 -0.31
C ALA A 106 -18.42 5.42 -1.05
N THR A 107 -17.97 6.46 -0.33
CA THR A 107 -17.66 7.77 -0.90
C THR A 107 -16.43 7.71 -1.79
N LEU A 108 -15.38 7.01 -1.33
CA LEU A 108 -14.17 6.79 -2.11
C LEU A 108 -14.46 6.07 -3.42
N ARG A 109 -15.25 4.98 -3.37
CA ARG A 109 -15.69 4.25 -4.57
C ARG A 109 -16.45 5.15 -5.55
N ARG A 110 -17.30 6.05 -5.05
CA ARG A 110 -18.07 6.97 -5.91
C ARG A 110 -17.18 8.03 -6.54
N ALA A 111 -16.18 8.52 -5.82
CA ALA A 111 -15.29 9.58 -6.29
C ALA A 111 -14.28 9.08 -7.34
N VAL A 112 -13.70 7.89 -7.11
CA VAL A 112 -12.57 7.37 -7.90
C VAL A 112 -13.00 6.23 -8.84
N GLY A 113 -14.22 5.72 -8.69
CA GLY A 113 -14.73 4.62 -9.50
C GLY A 113 -14.00 3.29 -9.27
N VAL A 114 -14.43 2.27 -9.99
CA VAL A 114 -13.84 0.92 -9.90
C VAL A 114 -12.42 0.92 -10.45
N ILE A 115 -12.17 1.59 -11.57
CA ILE A 115 -10.86 1.60 -12.24
C ILE A 115 -9.80 2.23 -11.34
N GLY A 116 -10.09 3.36 -10.70
CA GLY A 116 -9.10 3.96 -9.81
C GLY A 116 -8.91 3.17 -8.51
N LEU A 117 -9.93 2.50 -7.97
CA LEU A 117 -9.75 1.55 -6.87
C LEU A 117 -8.84 0.37 -7.26
N CYS A 118 -9.04 -0.21 -8.45
CA CYS A 118 -8.15 -1.24 -8.99
C CYS A 118 -6.71 -0.71 -9.18
N GLY A 119 -6.58 0.55 -9.59
CA GLY A 119 -5.29 1.24 -9.69
C GLY A 119 -4.56 1.36 -8.36
N VAL A 120 -5.27 1.78 -7.30
CA VAL A 120 -4.75 1.86 -5.93
C VAL A 120 -4.37 0.46 -5.41
N ASP A 121 -5.22 -0.54 -5.62
CA ASP A 121 -4.94 -1.93 -5.22
C ASP A 121 -3.65 -2.47 -5.87
N ARG A 122 -3.46 -2.20 -7.16
CA ARG A 122 -2.24 -2.55 -7.88
C ARG A 122 -1.00 -1.88 -7.28
N LEU A 123 -1.08 -0.59 -6.93
CA LEU A 123 0.03 0.13 -6.30
C LEU A 123 0.38 -0.41 -4.92
N LEU A 124 -0.63 -0.64 -4.08
CA LEU A 124 -0.45 -1.26 -2.77
C LEU A 124 0.18 -2.65 -2.89
N SER A 125 -0.26 -3.45 -3.88
CA SER A 125 0.33 -4.76 -4.18
C SER A 125 1.81 -4.68 -4.54
N PHE A 126 2.22 -3.71 -5.36
CA PHE A 126 3.64 -3.46 -5.65
C PHE A 126 4.41 -3.02 -4.40
N ARG A 127 3.84 -2.13 -3.60
CA ARG A 127 4.44 -1.66 -2.36
C ARG A 127 4.66 -2.80 -1.37
N ILE A 128 3.65 -3.63 -1.14
CA ILE A 128 3.72 -4.83 -0.29
C ILE A 128 4.82 -5.77 -0.81
N THR A 129 4.80 -6.09 -2.10
CA THR A 129 5.80 -6.97 -2.72
C THR A 129 7.21 -6.43 -2.53
N ASN A 130 7.43 -5.13 -2.72
CA ASN A 130 8.72 -4.49 -2.53
C ASN A 130 9.18 -4.56 -1.05
N GLN A 131 8.27 -4.32 -0.09
CA GLN A 131 8.61 -4.43 1.33
C GLN A 131 8.93 -5.88 1.74
N LEU A 132 8.15 -6.86 1.27
CA LEU A 132 8.43 -8.27 1.48
C LEU A 132 9.80 -8.66 0.91
N GLN A 133 10.12 -8.23 -0.32
CA GLN A 133 11.42 -8.48 -0.91
C GLN A 133 12.57 -7.86 -0.10
N LYS A 134 12.39 -6.67 0.47
CA LYS A 134 13.39 -6.05 1.36
C LYS A 134 13.60 -6.88 2.62
N ILE A 135 12.51 -7.31 3.26
CA ILE A 135 12.56 -8.16 4.47
C ILE A 135 13.27 -9.48 4.16
N THR A 136 12.88 -10.17 3.08
CA THR A 136 13.49 -11.44 2.67
C THR A 136 14.97 -11.29 2.35
N LYS A 137 15.36 -10.22 1.64
CA LYS A 137 16.78 -9.92 1.38
C LYS A 137 17.55 -9.68 2.67
N ALA A 138 17.00 -8.86 3.58
CA ALA A 138 17.63 -8.58 4.85
C ALA A 138 17.82 -9.87 5.69
N TYR A 139 16.80 -10.74 5.73
CA TYR A 139 16.90 -12.04 6.37
C TYR A 139 18.00 -12.92 5.73
N SER A 140 17.99 -13.09 4.41
CA SER A 140 18.98 -13.92 3.68
C SER A 140 20.43 -13.44 3.86
N LEU A 141 20.63 -12.12 3.88
CA LEU A 141 21.95 -11.51 4.04
C LEU A 141 22.48 -11.68 5.47
N SER A 142 21.60 -11.51 6.45
CA SER A 142 21.92 -11.71 7.86
C SER A 142 22.20 -13.18 8.20
N SER A 143 21.54 -14.15 7.54
CA SER A 143 21.85 -15.58 7.69
C SER A 143 23.19 -15.99 7.10
N TYR A 144 23.74 -15.23 6.15
CA TYR A 144 25.03 -15.54 5.50
C TYR A 144 26.22 -14.77 6.10
N GLY A 145 26.02 -14.06 7.22
CA GLY A 145 27.09 -13.33 7.93
C GLY A 145 27.64 -12.09 7.22
N ARG A 146 26.96 -11.58 6.19
CA ARG A 146 27.37 -10.36 5.48
C ARG A 146 26.68 -9.15 6.11
N GLU A 147 27.40 -8.39 6.93
CA GLU A 147 26.85 -7.16 7.50
C GLU A 147 26.80 -6.03 6.45
N THR A 148 25.65 -5.40 6.30
CA THR A 148 25.51 -4.10 5.61
C THR A 148 24.88 -3.09 6.56
N LYS A 149 25.15 -1.79 6.35
CA LYS A 149 24.63 -0.70 7.22
C LYS A 149 23.09 -0.72 7.39
N SER A 150 22.35 -1.28 6.42
CA SER A 150 20.89 -1.44 6.43
C SER A 150 20.42 -2.66 7.25
N SER A 151 21.24 -3.70 7.37
CA SER A 151 20.89 -4.94 8.08
C SER A 151 21.24 -4.93 9.56
N ALA A 152 21.91 -3.90 10.08
CA ALA A 152 22.46 -3.88 11.45
C ALA A 152 21.44 -4.19 12.56
N GLY A 153 20.18 -3.74 12.41
CA GLY A 153 19.11 -4.07 13.35
C GLY A 153 18.66 -5.54 13.28
N LEU A 154 18.53 -6.08 12.06
CA LEU A 154 18.12 -7.47 11.82
C LEU A 154 19.24 -8.45 12.18
N THR A 155 20.51 -8.14 11.90
CA THR A 155 21.66 -8.96 12.30
C THR A 155 21.70 -9.18 13.81
N ARG A 156 21.33 -8.17 14.62
CA ARG A 156 21.20 -8.32 16.08
C ARG A 156 20.06 -9.23 16.51
N LEU A 157 18.96 -9.23 15.77
CA LEU A 157 17.76 -10.03 16.05
C LEU A 157 17.88 -11.47 15.55
N MET A 158 18.74 -11.76 14.57
CA MET A 158 18.91 -13.11 14.01
C MET A 158 19.28 -14.20 15.02
N PRO A 159 20.26 -14.02 15.93
CA PRO A 159 20.55 -15.05 16.94
C PRO A 159 19.35 -15.29 17.87
N LEU A 160 18.62 -14.23 18.24
CA LEU A 160 17.40 -14.33 19.06
C LEU A 160 16.25 -15.01 18.32
N LEU A 161 16.09 -14.76 17.01
CA LEU A 161 15.11 -15.44 16.17
C LEU A 161 15.44 -16.92 15.99
N HIS A 162 16.73 -17.25 15.86
CA HIS A 162 17.17 -18.64 15.76
C HIS A 162 16.96 -19.39 17.08
N GLU A 163 17.25 -18.75 18.21
CA GLU A 163 16.98 -19.26 19.55
C GLU A 163 15.47 -19.49 19.75
N LEU A 164 14.64 -18.49 19.44
CA LEU A 164 13.18 -18.60 19.50
C LEU A 164 12.66 -19.75 18.60
N HIS A 165 13.17 -19.88 17.38
CA HIS A 165 12.81 -20.97 16.48
C HIS A 165 13.18 -22.35 17.05
N GLY A 166 14.30 -22.44 17.78
CA GLY A 166 14.70 -23.64 18.51
C GLY A 166 13.77 -23.95 19.69
N GLU A 167 13.40 -22.94 20.47
CA GLU A 167 12.50 -23.09 21.63
C GLU A 167 11.08 -23.49 21.24
N LEU A 168 10.62 -23.03 20.08
CA LEU A 168 9.31 -23.35 19.52
C LEU A 168 9.25 -24.74 18.89
N ARG A 169 10.28 -25.60 19.01
CA ARG A 169 10.21 -27.00 18.55
C ARG A 169 9.90 -27.96 19.71
N PRO A 170 8.88 -28.83 19.60
CA PRO A 170 7.85 -28.89 18.55
C PRO A 170 6.88 -27.68 18.60
N PHE A 171 6.33 -27.28 17.45
CA PHE A 171 5.52 -26.04 17.24
C PHE A 171 4.29 -25.86 18.14
N ASN A 172 3.96 -26.88 18.93
CA ASN A 172 2.90 -26.89 19.94
C ASN A 172 3.42 -26.50 21.34
N LYS A 173 4.72 -26.25 21.52
CA LYS A 173 5.33 -25.85 22.79
C LYS A 173 5.66 -24.36 22.74
N GLY A 174 5.14 -23.60 23.70
CA GLY A 174 5.51 -22.20 23.89
C GLY A 174 6.96 -22.06 24.38
N PRO A 175 7.59 -20.88 24.19
CA PRO A 175 8.93 -20.60 24.70
C PRO A 175 9.00 -20.86 26.21
N LYS A 176 10.13 -21.38 26.71
CA LYS A 176 10.22 -21.90 28.10
C LYS A 176 9.88 -20.85 29.15
N ASP A 177 10.25 -19.59 28.92
CA ASP A 177 9.95 -18.44 29.78
C ASP A 177 8.99 -17.43 29.14
N GLY A 178 8.33 -17.78 28.03
CA GLY A 178 7.48 -16.87 27.26
C GLY A 178 6.36 -16.21 28.08
N ARG A 179 5.77 -16.94 29.03
CA ARG A 179 4.74 -16.40 29.94
C ARG A 179 5.29 -15.35 30.90
N LYS A 180 6.52 -15.52 31.39
CA LYS A 180 7.16 -14.54 32.28
C LYS A 180 7.51 -13.27 31.50
N PHE A 181 8.07 -13.42 30.31
CA PHE A 181 8.40 -12.30 29.43
C PHE A 181 7.16 -11.52 28.98
N PHE A 182 6.08 -12.21 28.64
CA PHE A 182 4.81 -11.57 28.30
C PHE A 182 4.25 -10.75 29.48
N VAL A 183 4.27 -11.32 30.68
CA VAL A 183 3.82 -10.63 31.90
C VAL A 183 4.74 -9.47 32.27
N SER A 184 6.06 -9.59 32.09
CA SER A 184 6.98 -8.47 32.32
C SER A 184 6.82 -7.35 31.30
N ALA A 185 6.58 -7.67 30.02
CA ALA A 185 6.32 -6.68 28.98
C ALA A 185 5.01 -5.91 29.24
N PHE A 186 3.95 -6.62 29.65
CA PHE A 186 2.69 -6.01 30.06
C PHE A 186 2.83 -5.11 31.30
N LYS A 187 3.74 -5.44 32.21
CA LYS A 187 4.04 -4.60 33.39
C LYS A 187 4.89 -3.37 33.05
N GLN A 188 5.70 -3.43 31.99
CA GLN A 188 6.54 -2.30 31.56
C GLN A 188 5.80 -1.33 30.63
N ASN A 189 4.77 -1.78 29.92
CA ASN A 189 3.85 -0.94 29.16
C ASN A 189 2.40 -1.34 29.48
N PRO A 190 1.87 -0.97 30.65
CA PRO A 190 0.44 -1.02 30.86
C PRO A 190 -0.18 -0.02 29.88
N LEU A 191 -0.99 -0.53 28.94
CA LEU A 191 -1.74 0.23 27.92
C LEU A 191 -2.04 1.67 28.39
N GLN A 192 -1.24 2.62 27.92
CA GLN A 192 -1.53 4.05 27.94
C GLN A 192 -2.33 4.39 26.69
#